data_AF-A0A8H4CH55-F1
#
_entry.id   AF-A0A8H4CH55-F1
#
_cell.length_a   1.000
_cell.length_b   1.000
_cell.length_c   1.000
_cell.angle_alpha   90.00
_cell.angle_beta   90.00
_cell.angle_gamma   90.00
#
_symmetry.space_group_name_H-M   'P 1'
#
loop_
_entity.id
_entity.type
_entity.pdbx_description
1 polymer ?
#
loop_
_entity_poly.entity_id
_entity_poly.type
_entity_poly.pdbx_seq_one_letter_code
_entity_poly.pdbx_strand_id
1 'polypeptide(L)'
;MPSFVEKQSRSPHENDSHVEENGSSFDLIGAHVNPNAPQDITFHLEIEATEDLEEDLESFSRLRRLGQFTAAMNHFRRCLLNSLDNTYVLVQYGQFLLESSDINGLSQLAEKFAAKQYNTHLAVDDEWFMILLRASILTCDPLPALLSRRDRSTVSRYLLQVSWPRLDSTEIQVLYNTQALSMSALDDFDSLSSYTQSQDKHCSLSHASTYLKVAQHYAVEVRNRNPANLKSRPYLQWVLAKFRLQQSKKPAAGHLALIEHLSKLPGDTVWRYGMFPFRDLTVYVPRADEAPDWKLESFVSEEEHEATKMVHKVATELGDIQLQAACLQLMIY
;
A
#
# COMPACT_ATOMS: atom_id res chain seq x y z
N MET A 1 -76.26 -1.84 -48.27
CA MET A 1 -76.80 -2.46 -47.04
C MET A 1 -76.22 -3.88 -46.92
N PRO A 2 -75.15 -4.07 -46.14
CA PRO A 2 -74.55 -5.37 -45.82
C PRO A 2 -74.99 -5.82 -44.40
N SER A 3 -75.48 -7.03 -44.16
CA SER A 3 -74.85 -8.37 -44.09
C SER A 3 -74.02 -8.63 -42.81
N PHE A 4 -74.49 -9.62 -42.02
CA PHE A 4 -73.83 -10.52 -41.05
C PHE A 4 -72.36 -10.87 -41.44
N VAL A 5 -71.38 -11.30 -40.62
CA VAL A 5 -71.17 -11.88 -39.26
C VAL A 5 -69.61 -11.93 -39.10
N GLU A 6 -68.90 -11.85 -37.95
CA GLU A 6 -68.76 -12.80 -36.83
C GLU A 6 -67.76 -12.25 -35.76
N LYS A 7 -67.91 -12.72 -34.50
CA LYS A 7 -66.96 -12.61 -33.36
C LYS A 7 -65.70 -13.47 -33.66
N GLN A 8 -64.52 -13.39 -33.04
CA GLN A 8 -64.14 -13.39 -31.60
C GLN A 8 -62.58 -13.39 -31.58
N SER A 9 -61.87 -12.65 -30.70
CA SER A 9 -61.15 -13.19 -29.52
C SER A 9 -60.34 -12.06 -28.84
N ARG A 10 -60.74 -11.59 -27.64
CA ARG A 10 -60.08 -11.74 -26.30
C ARG A 10 -58.58 -11.32 -26.28
N SER A 11 -58.16 -10.15 -25.76
CA SER A 11 -58.14 -9.60 -24.36
C SER A 11 -57.01 -10.23 -23.48
N PRO A 12 -56.47 -9.66 -22.36
CA PRO A 12 -56.76 -8.37 -21.67
C PRO A 12 -55.54 -7.58 -21.05
N HIS A 13 -55.89 -6.42 -20.49
CA HIS A 13 -55.43 -5.83 -19.21
C HIS A 13 -54.13 -4.99 -19.14
N GLU A 14 -54.36 -3.68 -19.26
CA GLU A 14 -53.86 -2.65 -18.34
C GLU A 14 -54.16 -3.01 -16.87
N ASN A 15 -53.16 -2.80 -16.01
CA ASN A 15 -53.37 -2.25 -14.67
C ASN A 15 -52.07 -1.60 -14.19
N ASP A 16 -52.20 -0.34 -13.81
CA ASP A 16 -51.20 0.51 -13.18
C ASP A 16 -50.59 -0.10 -11.92
N SER A 17 -49.27 0.04 -11.81
CA SER A 17 -48.61 0.16 -10.51
C SER A 17 -47.51 1.21 -10.61
N HIS A 18 -47.77 2.36 -10.01
CA HIS A 18 -46.77 3.34 -9.61
C HIS A 18 -45.68 2.64 -8.81
N VAL A 19 -44.44 2.70 -9.30
CA VAL A 19 -43.24 2.50 -8.49
C VAL A 19 -42.36 3.72 -8.73
N GLU A 20 -42.25 4.56 -7.70
CA GLU A 20 -41.18 5.55 -7.59
C GLU A 20 -39.85 4.80 -7.45
N GLU A 21 -39.11 4.66 -8.55
CA GLU A 21 -37.72 4.23 -8.50
C GLU A 21 -36.84 5.44 -8.17
N ASN A 22 -36.42 5.49 -6.91
CA ASN A 22 -35.39 6.39 -6.39
C ASN A 22 -34.09 6.21 -7.19
N GLY A 23 -33.58 7.33 -7.68
CA GLY A 23 -32.38 7.41 -8.51
C GLY A 23 -31.10 6.98 -7.81
N SER A 24 -30.32 6.18 -8.53
CA SER A 24 -28.86 6.11 -8.41
C SER A 24 -28.33 5.32 -9.62
N SER A 25 -28.44 5.90 -10.82
CA SER A 25 -27.68 5.45 -11.98
C SER A 25 -26.55 6.46 -12.19
N PHE A 26 -25.30 6.03 -12.01
CA PHE A 26 -24.21 6.68 -12.72
C PHE A 26 -24.44 6.34 -14.20
N ASP A 27 -25.10 7.25 -14.92
CA ASP A 27 -25.30 7.09 -16.36
C ASP A 27 -23.93 7.09 -17.04
N LEU A 28 -23.47 5.88 -17.38
CA LEU A 28 -22.31 5.65 -18.22
C LEU A 28 -22.58 6.33 -19.57
N ILE A 29 -21.91 7.45 -19.83
CA ILE A 29 -21.91 8.11 -21.13
C ILE A 29 -21.33 7.13 -22.15
N GLY A 30 -22.19 6.56 -22.98
CA GLY A 30 -21.81 5.65 -24.06
C GLY A 30 -22.37 6.11 -25.39
N ALA A 31 -21.51 6.31 -26.40
CA ALA A 31 -21.96 6.46 -27.78
C ALA A 31 -21.95 5.11 -28.48
N HIS A 32 -23.09 4.75 -29.04
CA HIS A 32 -23.22 3.60 -29.93
C HIS A 32 -22.96 4.05 -31.37
N VAL A 33 -21.80 3.67 -31.92
CA VAL A 33 -21.40 4.04 -33.29
C VAL A 33 -21.78 2.94 -34.27
N ASN A 34 -22.53 3.30 -35.33
CA ASN A 34 -22.84 2.38 -36.42
C ASN A 34 -21.89 2.61 -37.61
N PRO A 35 -20.97 1.68 -37.93
CA PRO A 35 -20.00 1.85 -39.01
C PRO A 35 -20.63 1.90 -40.42
N ASN A 36 -21.87 1.46 -40.58
CA ASN A 36 -22.58 1.49 -41.87
C ASN A 36 -23.41 2.77 -42.07
N ALA A 37 -23.45 3.67 -41.07
CA ALA A 37 -24.15 4.94 -41.12
C ALA A 37 -23.37 5.99 -40.32
N PRO A 38 -22.31 6.57 -40.90
CA PRO A 38 -21.44 7.51 -40.20
C PRO A 38 -22.24 8.73 -39.76
N GLN A 39 -22.18 9.03 -38.47
CA GLN A 39 -22.77 10.21 -37.85
C GLN A 39 -21.70 10.91 -37.01
N ASP A 40 -21.69 12.24 -37.12
CA ASP A 40 -20.87 13.08 -36.25
C ASP A 40 -21.55 13.16 -34.88
N ILE A 41 -20.87 12.67 -33.85
CA ILE A 41 -21.31 12.73 -32.46
C ILE A 41 -20.43 13.75 -31.75
N THR A 42 -21.04 14.82 -31.25
CA THR A 42 -20.35 15.84 -30.43
C THR A 42 -20.74 15.65 -28.98
N PHE A 43 -19.75 15.45 -28.11
CA PHE A 43 -19.95 15.41 -26.67
C PHE A 43 -19.69 16.78 -26.08
N HIS A 44 -20.65 17.30 -25.33
CA HIS A 44 -20.47 18.47 -24.48
C HIS A 44 -20.16 17.97 -23.07
N LEU A 45 -18.89 18.13 -22.67
CA LEU A 45 -18.42 17.81 -21.33
C LEU A 45 -18.28 19.12 -20.56
N GLU A 46 -19.07 19.30 -19.52
CA GLU A 46 -18.86 20.34 -18.52
C GLU A 46 -18.09 19.71 -17.36
N ILE A 47 -16.83 20.10 -17.20
CA ILE A 47 -15.97 19.67 -16.10
C ILE A 47 -15.71 20.91 -15.26
N GLU A 48 -16.07 20.86 -13.98
CA GLU A 48 -15.73 21.93 -13.04
C GLU A 48 -14.20 22.03 -12.95
N ALA A 49 -13.67 23.23 -13.18
CA ALA A 49 -12.24 23.48 -13.02
C ALA A 49 -11.87 23.25 -11.56
N THR A 50 -11.08 22.21 -11.30
CA THR A 50 -10.51 21.94 -9.98
C THR A 50 -9.15 22.62 -9.86
N GLU A 51 -8.77 22.94 -8.64
CA GLU A 51 -7.46 23.51 -8.34
C GLU A 51 -6.39 22.49 -8.74
N ASP A 52 -5.40 22.92 -9.54
CA ASP A 52 -4.30 22.05 -9.96
C ASP A 52 -3.33 21.88 -8.79
N LEU A 53 -3.36 20.71 -8.16
CA LEU A 53 -2.54 20.39 -7.00
C LEU A 53 -1.24 19.66 -7.38
N GLU A 54 -1.00 19.37 -8.67
CA GLU A 54 0.08 18.46 -9.10
C GLU A 54 1.47 18.99 -8.70
N GLU A 55 1.74 20.28 -8.98
CA GLU A 55 3.03 20.90 -8.68
C GLU A 55 3.30 20.94 -7.16
N ASP A 56 2.27 21.25 -6.37
CA ASP A 56 2.38 21.33 -4.91
C ASP A 56 2.54 19.94 -4.28
N LEU A 57 1.83 18.93 -4.80
CA LEU A 57 1.95 17.54 -4.37
C LEU A 57 3.32 16.96 -4.70
N GLU A 58 3.87 17.24 -5.89
CA GLU A 58 5.21 16.78 -6.26
C GLU A 58 6.28 17.48 -5.43
N SER A 59 6.15 18.78 -5.19
CA SER A 59 7.05 19.53 -4.31
C SER A 59 7.05 18.97 -2.88
N PHE A 60 5.86 18.69 -2.34
CA PHE A 60 5.71 18.05 -1.03
C PHE A 60 6.34 16.65 -1.01
N SER A 61 6.03 15.79 -1.99
CA SER A 61 6.57 14.44 -2.15
C SER A 61 8.11 14.45 -2.24
N ARG A 62 8.68 15.39 -2.99
CA ARG A 62 10.13 15.57 -3.11
C ARG A 62 10.77 15.92 -1.76
N LEU A 63 10.25 16.92 -1.04
CA LEU A 63 10.79 17.32 0.26
C LEU A 63 10.74 16.18 1.28
N ARG A 64 9.67 15.37 1.25
CA ARG A 64 9.53 14.15 2.06
C ARG A 64 10.59 13.11 1.74
N ARG A 65 10.79 12.80 0.46
CA ARG A 65 11.82 11.83 0.01
C ARG A 65 13.20 12.23 0.49
N LEU A 66 13.53 13.53 0.45
CA LEU A 66 14.78 14.10 0.92
C LEU A 66 14.94 14.15 2.45
N GLY A 67 13.91 13.77 3.21
CA GLY A 67 13.91 13.88 4.68
C GLY A 67 13.82 15.29 5.21
N GLN A 68 13.49 16.28 4.37
CA GLN A 68 13.34 17.68 4.75
C GLN A 68 11.96 17.92 5.36
N PHE A 69 11.63 17.20 6.45
CA PHE A 69 10.28 17.15 7.00
C PHE A 69 9.76 18.52 7.45
N THR A 70 10.62 19.37 8.01
CA THR A 70 10.23 20.75 8.39
C THR A 70 9.83 21.58 7.17
N ALA A 71 10.60 21.50 6.09
CA ALA A 71 10.28 22.19 4.84
C ALA A 71 9.02 21.62 4.20
N ALA A 72 8.87 20.28 4.19
CA ALA A 72 7.67 19.61 3.70
C ALA A 72 6.42 20.06 4.46
N MET A 73 6.47 20.12 5.80
CA MET A 73 5.36 20.59 6.64
C MET A 73 5.00 22.05 6.36
N ASN A 74 6.00 22.92 6.21
CA ASN A 74 5.77 24.33 5.89
C ASN A 74 5.12 24.50 4.51
N HIS A 75 5.58 23.74 3.52
CA HIS A 75 4.97 23.73 2.18
C HIS A 75 3.53 23.22 2.24
N PHE A 76 3.29 22.11 2.92
CA PHE A 76 1.95 21.53 3.09
C PHE A 76 0.97 22.51 3.72
N ARG A 77 1.37 23.15 4.83
CA ARG A 77 0.52 24.14 5.53
C ARG A 77 0.15 25.33 4.67
N ARG A 78 1.06 25.74 3.78
CA ARG A 78 0.87 26.91 2.90
C ARG A 78 0.00 26.59 1.69
N CYS A 79 0.21 25.43 1.06
CA CYS A 79 -0.38 25.14 -0.25
C CYS A 79 -1.48 24.07 -0.24
N LEU A 80 -1.40 23.08 0.66
CA LEU A 80 -2.21 21.86 0.57
C LEU A 80 -3.20 21.68 1.74
N LEU A 81 -3.05 22.45 2.82
CA LEU A 81 -3.86 22.31 4.03
C LEU A 81 -5.36 22.54 3.78
N ASN A 82 -5.69 23.50 2.91
CA ASN A 82 -7.07 23.82 2.55
C ASN A 82 -7.72 22.73 1.69
N SER A 83 -6.90 21.89 1.06
CA SER A 83 -7.33 20.80 0.19
C SER A 83 -7.38 19.45 0.92
N LEU A 84 -7.36 19.43 2.27
CA LEU A 84 -7.45 18.20 3.06
C LEU A 84 -8.76 17.42 2.88
N ASP A 85 -9.81 18.04 2.34
CA ASP A 85 -11.03 17.34 1.95
C ASP A 85 -10.85 16.47 0.69
N ASN A 86 -9.76 16.68 -0.07
CA ASN A 86 -9.34 15.77 -1.12
C ASN A 86 -8.65 14.54 -0.50
N THR A 87 -9.24 13.36 -0.71
CA THR A 87 -8.77 12.07 -0.17
C THR A 87 -7.30 11.78 -0.52
N TYR A 88 -6.84 12.15 -1.72
CA TYR A 88 -5.45 11.94 -2.10
C TYR A 88 -4.50 12.82 -1.28
N VAL A 89 -4.85 14.09 -1.06
CA VAL A 89 -4.09 15.02 -0.22
C VAL A 89 -4.05 14.52 1.24
N LEU A 90 -5.18 14.04 1.75
CA LEU A 90 -5.28 13.43 3.07
C LEU A 90 -4.34 12.22 3.22
N VAL A 91 -4.35 11.31 2.25
CA VAL A 91 -3.45 10.14 2.23
C VAL A 91 -1.99 10.55 2.19
N GLN A 92 -1.62 11.51 1.34
CA GLN A 92 -0.25 12.01 1.28
C GLN A 92 0.19 12.66 2.60
N TYR A 93 -0.71 13.38 3.26
CA TYR A 93 -0.42 13.98 4.57
C TYR A 93 -0.32 12.94 5.68
N GLY A 94 -1.21 11.95 5.72
CA GLY A 94 -1.12 10.84 6.67
C GLY A 94 0.17 10.05 6.52
N GLN A 95 0.54 9.73 5.28
CA GLN A 95 1.80 9.06 4.99
C GLN A 95 2.98 9.92 5.47
N PHE A 96 2.95 11.24 5.29
CA PHE A 96 3.97 12.14 5.82
C PHE A 96 4.05 12.14 7.35
N LEU A 97 2.93 12.20 8.06
CA LEU A 97 2.89 12.15 9.53
C LEU A 97 3.45 10.82 10.05
N LEU A 98 3.09 9.72 9.38
CA LEU A 98 3.70 8.43 9.63
C LEU A 98 5.22 8.51 9.39
N GLU A 99 5.68 9.00 8.24
CA GLU A 99 7.09 9.14 7.84
C GLU A 99 7.96 9.99 8.77
N SER A 100 7.38 11.03 9.35
CA SER A 100 8.04 11.91 10.32
C SER A 100 7.88 11.46 11.77
N SER A 101 7.25 10.30 12.01
CA SER A 101 6.93 9.74 13.32
C SER A 101 6.04 10.63 14.21
N ASP A 102 5.25 11.53 13.60
CA ASP A 102 4.23 12.33 14.29
C ASP A 102 2.93 11.53 14.43
N ILE A 103 2.96 10.51 15.29
CA ILE A 103 1.81 9.61 15.49
C ILE A 103 0.65 10.32 16.19
N ASN A 104 0.93 11.33 17.01
CA ASN A 104 -0.09 12.15 17.64
C ASN A 104 -0.86 12.96 16.61
N GLY A 105 -0.16 13.63 15.69
CA GLY A 105 -0.77 14.33 14.56
C GLY A 105 -1.58 13.38 13.68
N LEU A 106 -1.06 12.17 13.43
CA LEU A 106 -1.77 11.16 12.64
C LEU A 106 -3.04 10.67 13.35
N SER A 107 -3.02 10.51 14.67
CA SER A 107 -4.18 10.11 15.47
C SER A 107 -5.27 11.18 15.44
N GLN A 108 -4.90 12.45 15.62
CA GLN A 108 -5.83 13.58 15.51
C GLN A 108 -6.43 13.68 14.09
N LEU A 109 -5.62 13.44 13.07
CA LEU A 109 -6.08 13.40 11.68
C LEU A 109 -7.07 12.25 11.46
N ALA A 110 -6.77 11.07 11.99
CA ALA A 110 -7.66 9.91 11.93
C ALA A 110 -9.00 10.17 12.62
N GLU A 111 -9.01 10.75 13.82
CA GLU A 111 -10.25 11.12 14.52
C GLU A 111 -11.10 12.11 13.72
N LYS A 112 -10.47 13.12 13.12
CA LYS A 112 -11.16 14.15 12.33
C LYS A 112 -11.81 13.58 11.06
N PHE A 113 -11.17 12.61 10.41
CA PHE A 113 -11.61 12.05 9.13
C PHE A 113 -12.21 10.63 9.24
N ALA A 114 -12.33 10.10 10.46
CA ALA A 114 -12.87 8.77 10.76
C ALA A 114 -14.24 8.52 10.10
N ALA A 115 -15.10 9.52 10.00
CA ALA A 115 -16.47 9.33 9.49
C ALA A 115 -16.61 9.34 7.96
N LYS A 116 -15.58 9.79 7.20
CA LYS A 116 -15.73 10.09 5.76
C LYS A 116 -15.46 8.92 4.80
N GLN A 117 -14.88 7.81 5.25
CA GLN A 117 -14.29 6.82 4.33
C GLN A 117 -14.64 5.38 4.69
N TYR A 118 -15.82 4.86 4.31
CA TYR A 118 -16.12 3.43 4.49
C TYR A 118 -16.95 2.75 3.41
N ASN A 119 -17.32 3.41 2.30
CA ASN A 119 -18.24 2.81 1.33
C ASN A 119 -17.71 2.69 -0.10
N THR A 120 -16.47 3.10 -0.35
CA THR A 120 -15.88 3.10 -1.69
C THR A 120 -14.70 2.13 -1.72
N HIS A 121 -14.75 1.12 -2.60
CA HIS A 121 -13.63 0.23 -2.90
C HIS A 121 -12.56 0.95 -3.75
N LEU A 122 -12.20 2.18 -3.37
CA LEU A 122 -11.19 2.98 -4.05
C LEU A 122 -9.84 2.74 -3.40
N ALA A 123 -8.82 2.59 -4.22
CA ALA A 123 -7.45 2.32 -3.78
C ALA A 123 -6.90 3.38 -2.80
N VAL A 124 -7.36 4.62 -2.92
CA VAL A 124 -6.94 5.72 -2.05
C VAL A 124 -7.48 5.53 -0.62
N ASP A 125 -8.71 5.07 -0.45
CA ASP A 125 -9.29 4.77 0.86
C ASP A 125 -8.61 3.55 1.50
N ASP A 126 -8.26 2.57 0.66
CA ASP A 126 -7.48 1.42 1.07
C ASP A 126 -6.08 1.84 1.55
N GLU A 127 -5.41 2.75 0.85
CA GLU A 127 -4.10 3.26 1.27
C GLU A 127 -4.19 4.01 2.62
N TRP A 128 -5.24 4.80 2.83
CA TRP A 128 -5.48 5.44 4.12
C TRP A 128 -5.62 4.42 5.26
N PHE A 129 -6.44 3.39 5.05
CA PHE A 129 -6.58 2.30 6.01
C PHE A 129 -5.23 1.64 6.31
N MET A 130 -4.43 1.41 5.26
CA MET A 130 -3.10 0.82 5.41
C MET A 130 -2.23 1.70 6.30
N ILE A 131 -2.13 3.01 6.05
CA ILE A 131 -1.35 3.97 6.86
C ILE A 131 -1.70 3.87 8.35
N LEU A 132 -2.99 3.89 8.70
CA LEU A 132 -3.45 3.80 10.08
C LEU A 132 -3.10 2.47 10.74
N LEU A 133 -3.19 1.38 9.97
CA LEU A 133 -2.80 0.06 10.43
C LEU A 133 -1.28 0.00 10.70
N ARG A 134 -0.44 0.62 9.86
CA ARG A 134 1.01 0.72 10.10
C ARG A 134 1.30 1.47 11.40
N ALA A 135 0.62 2.60 11.60
CA ALA A 135 0.81 3.43 12.79
C ALA A 135 0.44 2.67 14.07
N SER A 136 -0.66 1.91 14.04
CA SER A 136 -1.10 1.10 15.20
C SER A 136 -0.12 -0.01 15.57
N ILE A 137 0.54 -0.60 14.57
CA ILE A 137 1.61 -1.59 14.81
C ILE A 137 2.82 -0.91 15.47
N LEU A 138 3.22 0.26 14.97
CA LEU A 138 4.38 0.99 15.50
C LEU A 138 4.19 1.46 16.96
N THR A 139 2.97 1.85 17.35
CA THR A 139 2.69 2.32 18.72
C THR A 139 2.38 1.21 19.70
N CYS A 140 2.14 -0.02 19.23
CA CYS A 140 1.51 -1.09 20.02
C CYS A 140 0.20 -0.68 20.71
N ASP A 141 -0.40 0.44 20.27
CA ASP A 141 -1.64 1.00 20.74
C ASP A 141 -2.59 1.10 19.55
N PRO A 142 -3.82 0.58 19.63
CA PRO A 142 -4.75 0.69 18.54
C PRO A 142 -5.08 2.16 18.31
N LEU A 143 -4.76 2.71 17.13
CA LEU A 143 -5.46 3.90 16.69
C LEU A 143 -6.98 3.58 16.68
N PRO A 144 -7.82 4.50 17.19
CA PRO A 144 -9.13 4.20 17.75
C PRO A 144 -10.00 3.37 16.79
N ALA A 145 -10.72 2.35 17.32
CA ALA A 145 -11.91 1.61 16.84
C ALA A 145 -12.15 1.31 15.33
N LEU A 146 -11.34 1.82 14.40
CA LEU A 146 -11.55 1.82 12.95
C LEU A 146 -10.94 0.59 12.28
N LEU A 147 -10.02 -0.11 12.97
CA LEU A 147 -9.40 -1.34 12.49
C LEU A 147 -10.28 -2.59 12.68
N SER A 148 -11.38 -2.49 13.43
CA SER A 148 -12.17 -3.66 13.84
C SER A 148 -13.10 -4.22 12.76
N ARG A 149 -13.13 -3.65 11.54
CA ARG A 149 -14.14 -4.02 10.51
C ARG A 149 -13.62 -4.41 9.13
N ARG A 150 -12.35 -4.15 8.80
CA ARG A 150 -11.80 -4.45 7.46
C ARG A 150 -10.59 -5.36 7.57
N ASP A 151 -10.69 -6.56 6.99
CA ASP A 151 -9.60 -7.53 6.97
C ASP A 151 -8.55 -7.15 5.91
N ARG A 152 -7.27 -7.18 6.32
CA ARG A 152 -6.06 -6.95 5.50
C ARG A 152 -6.08 -7.82 4.24
N SER A 153 -6.61 -9.04 4.36
CA SER A 153 -6.65 -10.00 3.26
C SER A 153 -7.68 -9.65 2.19
N THR A 154 -8.71 -8.87 2.54
CA THR A 154 -9.85 -8.59 1.65
C THR A 154 -9.54 -7.48 0.65
N VAL A 155 -8.86 -6.42 1.09
CA VAL A 155 -8.48 -5.26 0.25
C VAL A 155 -7.64 -5.70 -0.95
N SER A 156 -6.56 -6.41 -0.66
CA SER A 156 -5.61 -6.86 -1.68
C SER A 156 -6.19 -7.98 -2.57
N ARG A 157 -6.97 -8.90 -2.02
CA ARG A 157 -7.66 -9.94 -2.83
C ARG A 157 -8.64 -9.32 -3.82
N TYR A 158 -9.35 -8.26 -3.42
CA TYR A 158 -10.24 -7.51 -4.29
C TYR A 158 -9.49 -6.83 -5.45
N LEU A 159 -8.41 -6.08 -5.15
CA LEU A 159 -7.58 -5.43 -6.17
C LEU A 159 -7.01 -6.43 -7.19
N LEU A 160 -6.59 -7.61 -6.71
CA LEU A 160 -6.09 -8.69 -7.58
C LEU A 160 -7.18 -9.36 -8.43
N GLN A 161 -8.45 -9.29 -8.04
CA GLN A 161 -9.56 -9.89 -8.78
C GLN A 161 -10.17 -8.92 -9.80
N VAL A 162 -10.28 -7.64 -9.44
CA VAL A 162 -11.04 -6.65 -10.22
C VAL A 162 -10.16 -5.84 -11.15
N SER A 163 -9.03 -5.35 -10.67
CA SER A 163 -8.21 -4.37 -11.40
C SER A 163 -6.99 -5.01 -12.09
N TRP A 164 -6.62 -6.24 -11.71
CA TRP A 164 -5.49 -6.94 -12.34
C TRP A 164 -5.80 -7.35 -13.80
N PRO A 165 -4.87 -7.16 -14.76
CA PRO A 165 -3.47 -6.71 -14.64
C PRO A 165 -3.26 -5.21 -14.95
N ARG A 166 -4.26 -4.36 -14.76
CA ARG A 166 -4.22 -2.92 -15.06
C ARG A 166 -4.33 -2.07 -13.79
N LEU A 167 -3.41 -2.29 -12.86
CA LEU A 167 -3.34 -1.53 -11.61
C LEU A 167 -2.70 -0.17 -11.85
N ASP A 168 -3.22 0.85 -11.19
CA ASP A 168 -2.61 2.18 -11.12
C ASP A 168 -1.52 2.27 -10.03
N SER A 169 -0.90 3.44 -9.91
CA SER A 169 0.18 3.68 -8.93
C SER A 169 -0.28 3.58 -7.47
N THR A 170 -1.54 3.94 -7.18
CA THR A 170 -2.12 3.86 -5.84
C THR A 170 -2.43 2.41 -5.47
N GLU A 171 -3.01 1.66 -6.39
CA GLU A 171 -3.29 0.23 -6.19
C GLU A 171 -2.00 -0.58 -6.00
N ILE A 172 -0.93 -0.24 -6.74
CA ILE A 172 0.40 -0.83 -6.53
C ILE A 172 0.93 -0.49 -5.12
N GLN A 173 0.73 0.74 -4.65
CA GLN A 173 1.16 1.18 -3.32
C GLN A 173 0.41 0.42 -2.21
N VAL A 174 -0.90 0.21 -2.36
CA VAL A 174 -1.72 -0.60 -1.44
C VAL A 174 -1.22 -2.03 -1.38
N LEU A 175 -0.93 -2.65 -2.53
CA LEU A 175 -0.38 -4.01 -2.58
C LEU A 175 1.01 -4.09 -1.95
N TYR A 176 1.88 -3.10 -2.19
CA TYR A 176 3.18 -3.01 -1.54
C TYR A 176 3.04 -2.93 -0.01
N ASN A 177 2.18 -2.05 0.49
CA ASN A 177 1.93 -1.93 1.92
C ASN A 177 1.33 -3.22 2.51
N THR A 178 0.48 -3.92 1.76
CA THR A 178 -0.08 -5.22 2.17
C THR A 178 1.00 -6.28 2.26
N GLN A 179 1.92 -6.31 1.29
CA GLN A 179 3.08 -7.19 1.33
C GLN A 179 3.99 -6.86 2.52
N ALA A 180 4.30 -5.58 2.75
CA ALA A 180 5.14 -5.13 3.87
C ALA A 180 4.54 -5.53 5.22
N LEU A 181 3.21 -5.41 5.38
CA LEU A 181 2.49 -5.87 6.58
C LEU A 181 2.52 -7.39 6.72
N SER A 182 2.32 -8.12 5.62
CA SER A 182 2.37 -9.59 5.62
C SER A 182 3.76 -10.10 6.01
N MET A 183 4.82 -9.38 5.61
CA MET A 183 6.19 -9.68 6.03
C MET A 183 6.46 -9.31 7.49
N SER A 184 5.92 -8.19 7.99
CA SER A 184 6.05 -7.80 9.41
C SER A 184 5.38 -8.81 10.35
N ALA A 185 4.23 -9.36 9.95
CA ALA A 185 3.55 -10.40 10.72
C ALA A 185 4.42 -11.67 10.87
N LEU A 186 5.30 -11.99 9.91
CA LEU A 186 6.21 -13.11 10.05
C LEU A 186 7.23 -12.91 11.17
N ASP A 187 7.59 -11.66 11.48
CA ASP A 187 8.57 -11.32 12.51
C ASP A 187 7.93 -11.29 13.92
N ASP A 188 6.65 -10.90 14.05
CA ASP A 188 5.91 -10.87 15.33
C ASP A 188 5.57 -12.27 15.87
N PHE A 189 5.27 -13.23 14.98
CA PHE A 189 4.80 -14.57 15.36
C PHE A 189 5.87 -15.47 15.99
N ASP A 190 7.16 -15.08 15.98
CA ASP A 190 8.23 -15.83 16.64
C ASP A 190 8.56 -15.37 18.06
N SER A 191 8.05 -14.21 18.49
CA SER A 191 8.34 -13.62 19.81
C SER A 191 7.27 -13.92 20.87
N LEU A 192 6.00 -14.06 20.45
CA LEU A 192 4.87 -14.28 21.36
C LEU A 192 4.22 -15.65 21.12
N SER A 193 4.63 -16.60 21.97
CA SER A 193 4.07 -17.95 22.18
C SER A 193 4.69 -19.10 21.38
N SER A 194 5.13 -20.10 22.13
CA SER A 194 5.51 -21.43 21.68
C SER A 194 4.33 -22.30 21.22
N TYR A 195 3.16 -21.73 20.88
CA TYR A 195 1.95 -22.54 20.64
C TYR A 195 0.96 -22.12 19.55
N THR A 196 1.09 -20.95 18.88
CA THR A 196 0.21 -20.63 17.74
C THR A 196 0.84 -21.00 16.39
N GLN A 197 0.61 -22.28 16.04
CA GLN A 197 0.56 -22.97 14.74
C GLN A 197 1.36 -22.45 13.53
N SER A 198 2.17 -23.37 12.97
CA SER A 198 2.78 -23.33 11.64
C SER A 198 1.83 -22.96 10.48
N GLN A 199 0.52 -23.14 10.65
CA GLN A 199 -0.50 -22.78 9.65
C GLN A 199 -0.57 -21.27 9.36
N ASP A 200 -0.42 -20.41 10.37
CA ASP A 200 -0.54 -18.96 10.18
C ASP A 200 0.70 -18.37 9.47
N LYS A 201 1.89 -18.90 9.76
CA LYS A 201 3.12 -18.56 9.04
C LYS A 201 3.07 -19.00 7.57
N HIS A 202 2.59 -20.22 7.30
CA HIS A 202 2.40 -20.71 5.93
C HIS A 202 1.39 -19.86 5.15
N CYS A 203 0.33 -19.39 5.81
CA CYS A 203 -0.67 -18.50 5.22
C CYS A 203 -0.04 -17.14 4.84
N SER A 204 0.71 -16.51 5.74
CA SER A 204 1.38 -15.22 5.52
C SER A 204 2.46 -15.28 4.41
N LEU A 205 3.30 -16.32 4.39
CA LEU A 205 4.30 -16.54 3.32
C LEU A 205 3.65 -16.81 1.96
N SER A 206 2.51 -17.51 1.94
CA SER A 206 1.72 -17.77 0.73
C SER A 206 1.14 -16.47 0.17
N HIS A 207 0.54 -15.63 1.02
CA HIS A 207 0.04 -14.31 0.64
C HIS A 207 1.17 -13.41 0.12
N ALA A 208 2.27 -13.27 0.86
CA ALA A 208 3.43 -12.47 0.43
C ALA A 208 4.01 -12.96 -0.91
N SER A 209 4.09 -14.27 -1.12
CA SER A 209 4.52 -14.86 -2.40
C SER A 209 3.55 -14.55 -3.54
N THR A 210 2.25 -14.50 -3.27
CA THR A 210 1.23 -14.14 -4.26
C THR A 210 1.34 -12.68 -4.67
N TYR A 211 1.47 -11.75 -3.71
CA TYR A 211 1.66 -10.33 -4.02
C TYR A 211 2.97 -10.06 -4.75
N LEU A 212 4.05 -10.77 -4.40
CA LEU A 212 5.32 -10.60 -5.08
C LEU A 212 5.27 -11.06 -6.55
N LYS A 213 4.54 -12.15 -6.86
CA LYS A 213 4.31 -12.60 -8.25
C LYS A 213 3.55 -11.55 -9.05
N VAL A 214 2.56 -10.94 -8.42
CA VAL A 214 1.78 -9.83 -8.99
C VAL A 214 2.69 -8.64 -9.27
N ALA A 215 3.45 -8.20 -8.28
CA ALA A 215 4.38 -7.08 -8.44
C ALA A 215 5.48 -7.36 -9.48
N GLN A 216 5.88 -8.63 -9.64
CA GLN A 216 6.85 -9.04 -10.67
C GLN A 216 6.34 -8.76 -12.09
N HIS A 217 5.05 -8.94 -12.38
CA HIS A 217 4.49 -8.59 -13.69
C HIS A 217 4.67 -7.11 -13.99
N TYR A 218 4.33 -6.23 -13.04
CA TYR A 218 4.52 -4.78 -13.19
C TYR A 218 5.98 -4.40 -13.28
N ALA A 219 6.85 -5.01 -12.48
CA ALA A 219 8.29 -4.77 -12.58
C ALA A 219 8.80 -5.07 -14.00
N VAL A 220 8.31 -6.15 -14.62
CA VAL A 220 8.63 -6.49 -16.01
C VAL A 220 8.04 -5.48 -16.99
N GLU A 221 6.77 -5.08 -16.84
CA GLU A 221 6.17 -4.07 -17.71
C GLU A 221 6.88 -2.71 -17.61
N VAL A 222 7.13 -2.25 -16.38
CA VAL A 222 7.82 -0.98 -16.07
C VAL A 222 9.19 -0.95 -16.74
N ARG A 223 9.93 -2.06 -16.65
CA ARG A 223 11.22 -2.25 -17.35
C ARG A 223 11.06 -2.21 -18.87
N ASN A 224 10.07 -2.92 -19.41
CA ASN A 224 9.89 -3.07 -20.86
C ASN A 224 9.41 -1.77 -21.52
N ARG A 225 8.58 -0.98 -20.84
CA ARG A 225 8.07 0.30 -21.35
C ARG A 225 9.14 1.38 -21.40
N ASN A 226 9.95 1.51 -20.34
CA ASN A 226 11.05 2.46 -20.30
C ASN A 226 12.13 1.98 -19.31
N PRO A 227 13.35 1.66 -19.79
CA PRO A 227 14.47 1.26 -18.94
C PRO A 227 14.83 2.28 -17.85
N ALA A 228 14.55 3.57 -18.05
CA ALA A 228 14.78 4.59 -17.02
C ALA A 228 13.94 4.34 -15.75
N ASN A 229 12.80 3.67 -15.87
CA ASN A 229 11.93 3.36 -14.73
C ASN A 229 12.52 2.31 -13.78
N LEU A 230 13.62 1.63 -14.16
CA LEU A 230 14.38 0.79 -13.24
C LEU A 230 14.92 1.58 -12.04
N LYS A 231 15.08 2.90 -12.20
CA LYS A 231 15.43 3.82 -11.12
C LYS A 231 14.23 4.35 -10.34
N SER A 232 13.01 3.94 -10.67
CA SER A 232 11.82 4.41 -9.94
C SER A 232 11.73 3.77 -8.56
N ARG A 233 11.28 4.55 -7.57
CA ARG A 233 11.09 4.07 -6.19
C ARG A 233 10.24 2.78 -6.10
N PRO A 234 9.10 2.64 -6.80
CA PRO A 234 8.30 1.42 -6.72
C PRO A 234 9.04 0.17 -7.24
N TYR A 235 9.84 0.32 -8.31
CA TYR A 235 10.65 -0.77 -8.83
C TYR A 235 11.72 -1.21 -7.82
N LEU A 236 12.43 -0.24 -7.25
CA LEU A 236 13.47 -0.51 -6.25
C LEU A 236 12.87 -1.15 -4.97
N GLN A 237 11.72 -0.67 -4.52
CA GLN A 237 10.99 -1.25 -3.39
C GLN A 237 10.57 -2.71 -3.66
N TRP A 238 10.14 -3.02 -4.89
CA TRP A 238 9.84 -4.40 -5.29
C TRP A 238 11.09 -5.29 -5.25
N VAL A 239 12.24 -4.81 -5.74
CA VAL A 239 13.52 -5.56 -5.69
C VAL A 239 13.86 -5.92 -4.25
N LEU A 240 13.79 -4.97 -3.33
CA LEU A 240 14.09 -5.23 -1.92
C LEU A 240 13.07 -6.17 -1.27
N ALA A 241 11.77 -6.01 -1.58
CA ALA A 241 10.73 -6.89 -1.07
C ALA A 241 10.89 -8.34 -1.56
N LYS A 242 11.40 -8.53 -2.79
CA LYS A 242 11.77 -9.84 -3.33
C LYS A 242 12.88 -10.49 -2.51
N PHE A 243 13.97 -9.76 -2.24
CA PHE A 243 15.10 -10.28 -1.46
C PHE A 243 14.68 -10.63 -0.04
N ARG A 244 13.88 -9.79 0.60
CA ARG A 244 13.35 -10.08 1.95
C ARG A 244 12.51 -11.36 1.98
N LEU A 245 11.65 -11.59 0.99
CA LEU A 245 10.87 -12.84 0.92
C LEU A 245 11.76 -14.07 0.66
N GLN A 246 12.89 -13.90 -0.05
CA GLN A 246 13.86 -14.97 -0.25
C GLN A 246 14.62 -15.29 1.06
N GLN A 247 15.00 -14.26 1.82
CA GLN A 247 15.60 -14.42 3.15
C GLN A 247 14.62 -15.08 4.13
N SER A 248 13.35 -14.67 4.17
CA SER A 248 12.36 -15.24 5.10
C SER A 248 12.02 -16.71 4.85
N LYS A 249 12.41 -17.27 3.69
CA LYS A 249 12.31 -18.71 3.40
C LYS A 249 13.48 -19.51 3.94
N LYS A 250 14.55 -18.85 4.35
CA LYS A 250 15.76 -19.45 4.93
C LYS A 250 15.75 -19.18 6.45
N PRO A 251 15.49 -20.18 7.31
CA PRO A 251 15.37 -19.95 8.76
C PRO A 251 16.66 -19.42 9.40
N ALA A 252 17.82 -19.67 8.79
CA ALA A 252 19.12 -19.22 9.28
C ALA A 252 19.54 -17.83 8.77
N ALA A 253 18.74 -17.11 7.97
CA ALA A 253 19.15 -15.84 7.34
C ALA A 253 18.35 -14.63 7.83
N GLY A 254 18.93 -13.43 7.68
CA GLY A 254 18.18 -12.19 7.81
C GLY A 254 17.87 -11.80 9.27
N HIS A 255 16.78 -11.04 9.45
CA HIS A 255 16.37 -10.53 10.76
C HIS A 255 16.09 -11.65 11.79
N LEU A 256 15.54 -12.79 11.36
CA LEU A 256 15.28 -13.94 12.24
C LEU A 256 16.58 -14.56 12.76
N ALA A 257 17.63 -14.64 11.94
CA ALA A 257 18.94 -15.12 12.35
C ALA A 257 19.58 -14.19 13.39
N LEU A 258 19.42 -12.88 13.21
CA LEU A 258 19.81 -11.89 14.21
C LEU A 258 19.01 -12.08 15.50
N ILE A 259 17.70 -12.30 15.41
CA ILE A 259 16.85 -12.55 16.58
C ILE A 259 17.39 -13.76 17.36
N GLU A 260 17.57 -14.88 16.66
CA GLU A 260 18.07 -16.11 17.25
C GLU A 260 19.48 -15.93 17.85
N HIS A 261 20.37 -15.22 17.16
CA HIS A 261 21.73 -14.94 17.65
C HIS A 261 21.71 -14.12 18.94
N LEU A 262 21.05 -12.95 18.94
CA LEU A 262 21.02 -12.09 20.13
C LEU A 262 20.23 -12.72 21.28
N SER A 263 19.25 -13.59 21.01
CA SER A 263 18.52 -14.33 22.05
C SER A 263 19.41 -15.29 22.86
N LYS A 264 20.55 -15.72 22.27
CA LYS A 264 21.53 -16.60 22.92
C LYS A 264 22.54 -15.83 23.77
N LEU A 265 22.59 -14.50 23.62
CA LEU A 265 23.52 -13.65 24.33
C LEU A 265 22.89 -13.16 25.65
N PRO A 266 23.72 -12.90 26.69
CA PRO A 266 23.22 -12.58 28.03
C PRO A 266 22.73 -11.13 28.20
N GLY A 267 23.00 -10.25 27.23
CA GLY A 267 22.61 -8.85 27.23
C GLY A 267 21.13 -8.62 26.94
N ASP A 268 20.72 -7.35 27.06
CA ASP A 268 19.34 -6.95 26.90
C ASP A 268 19.09 -6.45 25.47
N THR A 269 18.06 -6.99 24.82
CA THR A 269 17.70 -6.60 23.45
C THR A 269 16.38 -5.84 23.42
N VAL A 270 16.39 -4.68 22.79
CA VAL A 270 15.17 -3.96 22.43
C VAL A 270 14.83 -4.30 20.98
N TRP A 271 13.89 -5.21 20.83
CA TRP A 271 13.32 -5.55 19.54
C TRP A 271 12.46 -4.41 19.03
N ARG A 272 12.67 -4.07 17.76
CA ARG A 272 11.84 -3.10 17.06
C ARG A 272 11.23 -3.81 15.86
N TYR A 273 10.01 -4.31 16.07
CA TYR A 273 9.20 -4.91 15.03
C TYR A 273 8.63 -3.80 14.16
N GLY A 274 9.35 -3.47 13.10
CA GLY A 274 8.91 -2.47 12.13
C GLY A 274 8.46 -3.12 10.82
N MET A 275 7.54 -2.46 10.12
CA MET A 275 7.29 -2.82 8.73
C MET A 275 8.49 -2.46 7.86
N PHE A 276 8.83 -3.30 6.88
CA PHE A 276 9.82 -2.94 5.87
C PHE A 276 9.41 -1.66 5.10
N PRO A 277 10.32 -0.70 4.88
CA PRO A 277 11.65 -0.61 5.47
C PRO A 277 11.58 -0.28 6.96
N PHE A 278 12.28 -1.06 7.80
CA PHE A 278 12.27 -0.82 9.23
C PHE A 278 12.79 0.60 9.46
N ARG A 279 12.15 1.36 10.33
CA ARG A 279 12.69 2.68 10.68
C ARG A 279 13.61 2.63 11.90
N ASP A 280 13.49 1.55 12.65
CA ASP A 280 14.20 1.34 13.89
C ASP A 280 15.08 0.11 13.78
N LEU A 281 16.34 0.26 14.20
CA LEU A 281 17.28 -0.84 14.30
C LEU A 281 17.04 -1.61 15.60
N THR A 282 17.34 -2.90 15.59
CA THR A 282 17.44 -3.68 16.82
C THR A 282 18.57 -3.12 17.67
N VAL A 283 18.28 -2.79 18.94
CA VAL A 283 19.29 -2.29 19.87
C VAL A 283 19.65 -3.39 20.85
N TYR A 284 20.92 -3.74 20.90
CA TYR A 284 21.45 -4.70 21.86
C TYR A 284 22.34 -3.97 22.86
N VAL A 285 22.13 -4.23 24.15
CA VAL A 285 22.93 -3.69 25.26
C VAL A 285 23.66 -4.85 25.93
N PRO A 286 24.98 -5.01 25.69
CA PRO A 286 25.78 -6.04 26.34
C PRO A 286 25.81 -5.85 27.86
N ARG A 287 25.94 -6.94 28.62
CA ARG A 287 26.10 -6.86 30.09
C ARG A 287 27.58 -6.87 30.49
N ALA A 288 27.95 -5.91 31.33
CA ALA A 288 29.27 -5.79 31.96
C ALA A 288 30.46 -5.86 30.98
N ASP A 289 31.15 -7.00 30.92
CA ASP A 289 32.37 -7.27 30.16
C ASP A 289 32.14 -8.11 28.89
N GLU A 290 30.89 -8.31 28.50
CA GLU A 290 30.55 -9.03 27.28
C GLU A 290 31.09 -8.33 26.02
N ALA A 291 31.80 -9.10 25.19
CA ALA A 291 32.24 -8.71 23.85
C ALA A 291 31.58 -9.64 22.82
N PRO A 292 30.33 -9.37 22.41
CA PRO A 292 29.61 -10.25 21.49
C PRO A 292 30.32 -10.33 20.14
N ASP A 293 30.46 -11.55 19.61
CA ASP A 293 30.91 -11.74 18.23
C ASP A 293 29.74 -11.42 17.30
N TRP A 294 29.89 -10.36 16.51
CA TRP A 294 28.87 -9.86 15.57
C TRP A 294 28.91 -10.61 14.23
N LYS A 295 29.63 -11.73 14.14
CA LYS A 295 29.64 -12.59 12.96
C LYS A 295 28.35 -13.38 12.86
N LEU A 296 27.36 -12.75 12.23
CA LEU A 296 26.26 -13.47 11.61
C LEU A 296 26.84 -14.21 10.40
N GLU A 297 26.57 -15.51 10.27
CA GLU A 297 26.88 -16.21 9.03
C GLU A 297 26.10 -15.52 7.90
N SER A 298 26.80 -14.93 6.93
CA SER A 298 26.18 -14.24 5.80
C SER A 298 25.51 -15.26 4.89
N PHE A 299 24.20 -15.47 5.06
CA PHE A 299 23.40 -16.34 4.18
C PHE A 299 22.78 -15.60 2.98
N VAL A 300 23.11 -14.30 2.85
CA VAL A 300 22.79 -13.48 1.70
C VAL A 300 23.69 -13.89 0.54
N SER A 301 23.12 -14.16 -0.63
CA SER A 301 23.94 -14.47 -1.81
C SER A 301 24.73 -13.23 -2.23
N GLU A 302 25.90 -13.43 -2.82
CA GLU A 302 26.69 -12.32 -3.36
C GLU A 302 25.88 -11.47 -4.37
N GLU A 303 24.99 -12.11 -5.12
CA GLU A 303 24.05 -11.44 -6.03
C GLU A 303 23.03 -10.55 -5.29
N GLU A 304 22.44 -11.04 -4.20
CA GLU A 304 21.50 -10.26 -3.36
C GLU A 304 22.20 -9.05 -2.72
N HIS A 305 23.45 -9.23 -2.27
CA HIS A 305 24.26 -8.16 -1.68
C HIS A 305 24.58 -7.07 -2.71
N GLU A 306 25.09 -7.44 -3.88
CA GLU A 306 25.43 -6.48 -4.93
C GLU A 306 24.20 -5.77 -5.51
N ALA A 307 23.07 -6.47 -5.63
CA ALA A 307 21.81 -5.84 -6.01
C ALA A 307 21.31 -4.85 -4.95
N THR A 308 21.44 -5.17 -3.66
CA THR A 308 21.09 -4.25 -2.57
C THR A 308 21.98 -3.00 -2.56
N LYS A 309 23.28 -3.14 -2.84
CA LYS A 309 24.18 -1.99 -3.04
C LYS A 309 23.81 -1.15 -4.25
N MET A 310 23.40 -1.78 -5.35
CA MET A 310 22.90 -1.05 -6.52
C MET A 310 21.66 -0.23 -6.17
N VAL A 311 20.68 -0.84 -5.49
CA VAL A 311 19.48 -0.14 -5.03
C VAL A 311 19.84 1.01 -4.09
N HIS A 312 20.77 0.80 -3.14
CA HIS A 312 21.25 1.85 -2.25
C HIS A 312 21.83 3.03 -3.02
N LYS A 313 22.71 2.77 -4.01
CA LYS A 313 23.30 3.82 -4.84
C LYS A 313 22.23 4.63 -5.57
N VAL A 314 21.25 3.97 -6.18
CA VAL A 314 20.16 4.68 -6.87
C VAL A 314 19.30 5.46 -5.87
N ALA A 315 19.01 4.90 -4.70
CA ALA A 315 18.29 5.60 -3.63
C ALA A 315 19.04 6.86 -3.17
N THR A 316 20.37 6.82 -3.10
CA THR A 316 21.21 8.02 -2.84
C THR A 316 21.12 9.04 -3.96
N GLU A 317 21.17 8.63 -5.24
CA GLU A 317 20.98 9.53 -6.39
C GLU A 317 19.61 10.22 -6.38
N LEU A 318 18.57 9.51 -5.95
CA LEU A 318 17.21 10.05 -5.80
C LEU A 318 17.02 10.89 -4.51
N GLY A 319 17.97 10.79 -3.59
CA GLY A 319 17.85 11.35 -2.24
C GLY A 319 16.76 10.69 -1.40
N ASP A 320 16.32 9.47 -1.71
CA ASP A 320 15.30 8.73 -0.95
C ASP A 320 15.93 8.15 0.32
N ILE A 321 15.86 8.89 1.42
CA ILE A 321 16.51 8.52 2.68
C ILE A 321 15.91 7.24 3.30
N GLN A 322 14.63 6.96 3.05
CA GLN A 322 13.97 5.78 3.61
C GLN A 322 14.39 4.53 2.88
N LEU A 323 14.49 4.59 1.56
CA LEU A 323 14.98 3.49 0.75
C LEU A 323 16.48 3.23 1.01
N GLN A 324 17.27 4.29 1.25
CA GLN A 324 18.66 4.14 1.70
C GLN A 324 18.75 3.37 3.03
N ALA A 325 17.98 3.78 4.05
CA ALA A 325 17.93 3.08 5.33
C ALA A 325 17.50 1.60 5.18
N ALA A 326 16.53 1.33 4.31
CA ALA A 326 16.08 -0.03 3.97
C ALA A 326 17.22 -0.93 3.47
N CYS A 327 18.02 -0.40 2.54
CA CYS A 327 19.14 -1.15 1.98
C CYS A 327 20.23 -1.38 3.02
N LEU A 328 20.55 -0.37 3.83
CA LEU A 328 21.53 -0.50 4.91
C LEU A 328 21.11 -1.60 5.88
N GLN A 329 19.84 -1.67 6.23
CA GLN A 329 19.30 -2.74 7.08
C GLN A 329 19.42 -4.12 6.44
N LEU A 330 19.05 -4.27 5.17
CA LEU A 330 19.19 -5.54 4.45
C LEU A 330 20.65 -6.01 4.31
N MET A 331 21.62 -5.10 4.44
CA MET A 331 23.06 -5.43 4.45
C MET A 331 23.62 -5.71 5.85
N ILE A 332 22.90 -5.33 6.92
CA ILE A 332 23.27 -5.68 8.31
C ILE A 332 22.93 -7.15 8.59
N TYR A 333 21.84 -7.65 7.98
CA TYR A 333 21.34 -9.01 8.15
C TYR A 333 21.84 -9.98 7.07
#